data_AF-A0A530AIB7-F1
#
_entry.id   AF-A0A530AIB7-F1
#
_cell.length_a   1.000
_cell.length_b   1.000
_cell.length_c   1.000
_cell.angle_alpha   90.00
_cell.angle_beta   90.00
_cell.angle_gamma   90.00
#
_symmetry.space_group_name_H-M   'P 1'
#
loop_
_entity.id
_entity.type
_entity.pdbx_description
1 polymer ?
#
loop_
_entity_poly.entity_id
_entity_poly.type
_entity_poly.pdbx_seq_one_letter_code
_entity_poly.pdbx_strand_id
1 'polypeptide(L)' 'VKRMEAGGLVTRRRDAADERRVLVEPTAKGEALRAKMKDVQEGLSCGMPLERAELKALHGALTRLVAGLREATADQG' A
#
# COMPACT_ATOMS: atom_id res chain seq x y z
N VAL A 1 -8.05 2.73 -7.95
CA VAL A 1 -9.09 3.33 -7.07
C VAL A 1 -10.52 3.01 -7.47
N LYS A 2 -10.94 3.19 -8.74
CA LYS A 2 -12.34 2.94 -9.18
C LYS A 2 -12.98 1.64 -8.66
N ARG A 3 -12.25 0.51 -8.67
CA ARG A 3 -12.74 -0.77 -8.12
C ARG A 3 -12.94 -0.75 -6.59
N MET A 4 -12.05 -0.08 -5.85
CA MET A 4 -12.15 0.03 -4.39
C MET A 4 -13.30 0.96 -3.98
N GLU A 5 -13.54 2.01 -4.76
CA GLU A 5 -14.69 2.92 -4.61
C GLU A 5 -16.01 2.18 -4.88
N ALA A 6 -16.10 1.43 -5.98
CA ALA A 6 -17.26 0.58 -6.27
C ALA A 6 -17.52 -0.50 -5.19
N GLY A 7 -16.44 -1.00 -4.56
CA GLY A 7 -16.52 -1.91 -3.42
C GLY A 7 -16.89 -1.23 -2.08
N GLY A 8 -17.03 0.09 -2.06
CA GLY A 8 -17.33 0.88 -0.86
C GLY A 8 -16.20 0.94 0.16
N LEU A 9 -14.95 0.72 -0.25
CA LEU A 9 -13.78 0.71 0.65
C LEU A 9 -13.11 2.08 0.77
N VAL A 10 -13.27 2.93 -0.24
CA VAL A 10 -12.73 4.29 -0.27
C VAL A 10 -13.76 5.24 -0.86
N THR A 11 -13.68 6.50 -0.46
CA THR A 11 -14.38 7.60 -1.12
C THR A 11 -13.40 8.43 -1.93
N ARG A 12 -13.92 9.15 -2.92
CA ARG A 12 -13.13 10.10 -3.70
C ARG A 12 -13.85 11.43 -3.72
N ARG A 13 -13.09 12.51 -3.55
CA ARG A 13 -13.57 13.88 -3.74
C ARG A 13 -12.54 14.67 -4.52
N ARG A 14 -13.00 15.57 -5.40
CA ARG A 14 -12.10 16.58 -5.97
C ARG A 14 -11.63 17.49 -4.84
N ASP A 15 -10.36 17.85 -4.89
CA ASP A 15 -9.82 18.84 -3.97
C ASP A 15 -10.39 20.22 -4.34
N ALA A 16 -10.96 20.92 -3.36
CA ALA A 16 -11.53 22.24 -3.56
C ALA A 16 -10.45 23.32 -3.75
N ALA A 17 -9.21 23.06 -3.31
CA ALA A 17 -8.09 23.98 -3.46
C ALA A 17 -7.35 23.81 -4.81
N ASP A 18 -7.44 22.64 -5.45
CA ASP A 18 -6.89 22.37 -6.78
C ASP A 18 -7.72 21.28 -7.48
N GLU A 19 -8.57 21.68 -8.43
CA GLU A 19 -9.51 20.77 -9.11
C GLU A 19 -8.84 19.66 -9.93
N ARG A 20 -7.54 19.76 -10.18
CA ARG A 20 -6.74 18.72 -10.84
C ARG A 20 -6.42 17.56 -9.90
N ARG A 21 -6.61 17.74 -8.59
CA ARG A 21 -6.37 16.73 -7.57
C ARG A 21 -7.66 16.02 -7.17
N VAL A 22 -7.52 14.74 -6.87
CA VAL A 22 -8.59 13.91 -6.29
C VAL A 22 -8.06 13.31 -5.01
N LEU A 23 -8.70 13.65 -3.90
CA LEU A 23 -8.42 13.08 -2.59
C LEU A 23 -9.13 11.74 -2.48
N VAL A 24 -8.44 10.75 -1.91
CA VAL A 24 -8.94 9.40 -1.70
C VAL A 24 -8.82 9.06 -0.21
N GLU A 25 -9.94 8.75 0.42
CA GLU A 25 -10.03 8.50 1.86
C GLU A 25 -10.68 7.13 2.12
N PRO A 26 -10.21 6.34 3.09
CA PRO A 26 -10.88 5.11 3.48
C PRO A 26 -12.31 5.38 3.99
N THR A 27 -13.25 4.48 3.69
CA THR A 27 -14.55 4.47 4.38
C THR A 27 -14.43 3.74 5.71
N ALA A 28 -15.45 3.81 6.57
CA ALA A 28 -15.53 2.96 7.76
C ALA A 28 -15.39 1.46 7.42
N LYS A 29 -15.95 1.02 6.28
CA LYS A 29 -15.79 -0.35 5.76
C LYS A 29 -14.35 -0.64 5.36
N GLY A 30 -13.66 0.33 4.74
CA GLY A 30 -12.24 0.24 4.41
C GLY A 30 -11.36 0.14 5.65
N GLU A 31 -11.60 0.99 6.65
CA GLU A 31 -10.89 0.94 7.94
C GLU A 31 -11.11 -0.38 8.67
N ALA A 32 -12.33 -0.93 8.64
CA ALA A 32 -12.62 -2.23 9.25
C ALA A 32 -11.82 -3.40 8.65
N LEU A 33 -11.33 -3.27 7.40
CA LEU A 33 -10.43 -4.28 6.82
C LEU A 33 -9.05 -4.28 7.47
N ARG A 34 -8.64 -3.18 8.11
CA ARG A 34 -7.35 -3.09 8.80
C ARG A 34 -7.22 -4.12 9.91
N ALA A 35 -8.32 -4.44 10.60
CA ALA A 35 -8.33 -5.50 11.61
C ALA A 35 -8.01 -6.87 10.99
N LYS A 36 -8.54 -7.18 9.80
CA LYS A 36 -8.30 -8.42 9.06
C LYS A 36 -6.88 -8.52 8.47
N MET A 37 -6.14 -7.42 8.41
CA MET A 37 -4.75 -7.45 7.95
C MET A 37 -3.84 -8.18 8.93
N LYS A 38 -4.19 -8.25 10.21
CA LYS A 38 -3.43 -9.01 11.21
C LYS A 38 -3.32 -10.49 10.81
N ASP A 39 -4.42 -11.10 10.39
CA ASP A 39 -4.47 -12.51 9.99
C ASP A 39 -3.58 -12.78 8.77
N VAL A 40 -3.55 -11.85 7.81
CA VAL A 40 -2.66 -11.93 6.64
C VAL A 40 -1.19 -11.85 7.06
N GLN A 41 -0.85 -10.95 7.98
CA GLN A 41 0.51 -10.80 8.50
C GLN A 41 0.96 -12.04 9.29
N GLU A 42 0.07 -12.65 10.07
CA GLU A 42 0.32 -13.90 10.78
C GLU A 42 0.52 -15.05 9.81
N GLY A 43 -0.35 -15.20 8.81
CA GLY A 43 -0.20 -16.23 7.77
C GLY A 43 1.10 -16.12 6.99
N LEU A 44 1.51 -14.91 6.62
CA LEU A 44 2.81 -14.65 6.01
C LEU A 44 3.97 -15.01 6.95
N SER A 45 3.86 -14.73 8.24
CA SER A 45 4.91 -15.08 9.21
C SER A 45 5.07 -16.59 9.37
N CYS A 46 3.97 -17.35 9.36
CA CYS A 46 4.00 -18.81 9.47
C CYS A 46 4.45 -19.52 8.20
N GLY A 47 4.21 -18.92 7.02
CA GLY A 47 4.52 -19.53 5.72
C GLY A 47 5.93 -19.24 5.20
N MET A 48 6.69 -18.37 5.85
CA MET A 48 8.03 -17.97 5.38
C MET A 48 9.12 -18.77 6.10
N PRO A 49 10.10 -19.34 5.38
CA PRO A 49 11.21 -20.08 5.98
C PRO A 49 12.31 -19.13 6.50
N LEU A 50 11.93 -17.98 7.06
CA LEU A 50 12.83 -16.92 7.50
C LEU A 50 12.40 -16.38 8.87
N GLU A 51 13.37 -16.04 9.71
CA GLU A 51 13.09 -15.35 10.95
C GLU A 51 12.55 -13.94 10.69
N ARG A 52 11.80 -13.41 11.65
CA ARG A 52 11.16 -12.08 11.54
C ARG A 52 12.16 -10.97 11.19
N ALA A 53 13.37 -11.04 11.76
CA ALA A 53 14.43 -10.07 11.50
C ALA A 53 14.96 -10.14 10.06
N GLU A 54 15.13 -11.35 9.53
CA GLU A 54 15.62 -11.60 8.18
C GLU A 54 14.58 -11.16 7.14
N LEU A 55 13.31 -11.48 7.36
CA LEU A 55 12.21 -11.04 6.50
C LEU A 55 12.13 -9.50 6.46
N LYS A 56 12.31 -8.83 7.60
CA LYS A 56 12.36 -7.36 7.68
C LYS A 56 13.55 -6.79 6.90
N ALA A 57 14.72 -7.41 7.02
CA ALA A 57 15.93 -6.99 6.30
C ALA A 57 15.76 -7.14 4.78
N LEU A 58 15.22 -8.28 4.32
CA LEU A 58 14.92 -8.54 2.92
C LEU A 58 13.90 -7.53 2.36
N HIS A 59 12.80 -7.29 3.07
CA HIS A 59 11.82 -6.28 2.68
C HIS A 59 12.45 -4.89 2.54
N GLY A 60 13.32 -4.50 3.47
CA GLY A 60 14.05 -3.23 3.41
C GLY A 60 14.98 -3.13 2.20
N ALA A 61 15.73 -4.19 1.89
CA ALA A 61 16.61 -4.25 0.72
C ALA A 61 15.81 -4.12 -0.59
N LEU A 62 14.72 -4.88 -0.74
CA LEU A 62 13.84 -4.82 -1.91
C LEU A 62 13.18 -3.44 -2.07
N THR A 63 12.73 -2.83 -0.97
CA THR A 63 12.13 -1.49 -1.00
C THR A 63 13.11 -0.45 -1.53
N ARG A 64 14.37 -0.49 -1.07
CA ARG A 64 15.42 0.41 -1.57
C ARG A 64 15.74 0.18 -3.04
N LEU A 65 15.86 -1.08 -3.46
CA LEU A 65 16.09 -1.43 -4.86
C LEU A 65 14.99 -0.88 -5.76
N VAL A 66 13.72 -1.11 -5.41
CA VAL A 66 12.56 -0.62 -6.18
C VAL A 66 12.54 0.91 -6.26
N ALA A 67 12.87 1.60 -5.17
CA ALA A 67 12.97 3.06 -5.16
C ALA A 67 14.06 3.55 -6.12
N GLY A 68 15.27 3.01 -6.02
CA GLY A 68 16.38 3.39 -6.91
C GLY A 68 16.10 3.09 -8.38
N LEU A 69 15.43 1.97 -8.69
CA LEU A 69 15.02 1.66 -10.06
C LEU A 69 14.02 2.68 -10.61
N ARG A 70 13.06 3.15 -9.79
CA ARG A 70 12.09 4.16 -10.21
C ARG A 70 12.76 5.50 -10.49
N GLU A 71 13.68 5.92 -9.63
CA GLU A 71 14.45 7.15 -9.80
C GLU A 71 15.28 7.08 -11.09
N ALA A 72 16.00 5.99 -11.31
CA ALA A 72 16.79 5.77 -12.52
C ALA A 72 15.94 5.76 -13.82
N THR A 73 14.68 5.34 -13.75
CA THR A 73 13.76 5.40 -14.89
C THR A 73 13.10 6.76 -15.08
N ALA A 74 12.99 7.57 -14.02
CA ALA A 74 12.40 8.91 -14.07
C ALA A 74 13.40 9.97 -14.57
N ASP A 75 14.69 9.76 -14.34
CA ASP A 75 15.77 10.64 -14.83
C ASP A 75 16.10 10.43 -16.32
N GLN A 76 15.57 9.36 -16.93
CA GLN A 76 15.72 9.04 -18.36
C GLN A 76 14.55 9.53 -19.23
N GLY A 77 13.67 10.39 -18.70
CA GLY A 77 12.46 10.88 -19.36
C GLY A 77 12.34 12.39 -19.42
#